data_AF-A0A3D3B9M3-F1
#
_entry.id   AF-A0A3D3B9M3-F1
#
_cell.length_a   1.000
_cell.length_b   1.000
_cell.length_c   1.000
_cell.angle_alpha   90.00
_cell.angle_beta   90.00
_cell.angle_gamma   90.00
#
_symmetry.space_group_name_H-M   'P 1'
#
loop_
_entity.id
_entity.type
_entity.pdbx_description
1 polymer ?
#
loop_
_entity_poly.entity_id
_entity_poly.type
_entity_poly.pdbx_seq_one_letter_code
_entity_poly.pdbx_strand_id
1 'polypeptide(L)'
;MTFVSLSLPLRPRTTRMRLNPLFSSPTNGAITLVLIGMILWIGRPVLDWAVLDAVWVGTADDCAASDTGACWAFVGEKLRFILFAFFPQDLQWRPAIATVAVLLLLACSAMPRFWSRRLIGVWIAALTAACLLVSGVVAPPIVSTNH
;
A
#
# COMPACT_ATOMS: atom_id res chain seq x y z
N MET A 1 7.21 -57.54 -4.66
CA MET A 1 5.90 -56.88 -4.75
C MET A 1 6.10 -55.38 -4.54
N THR A 2 6.18 -54.66 -5.66
CA THR A 2 5.87 -53.23 -5.90
C THR A 2 6.31 -52.16 -4.88
N PHE A 3 7.51 -51.61 -5.11
CA PHE A 3 7.85 -50.23 -4.78
C PHE A 3 7.01 -49.28 -5.64
N VAL A 4 6.08 -48.55 -5.01
CA VAL A 4 5.37 -47.43 -5.65
C VAL A 4 6.35 -46.26 -5.74
N SER A 5 6.96 -46.08 -6.91
CA SER A 5 7.68 -44.84 -7.24
C SER A 5 6.67 -43.71 -7.32
N LEU A 6 6.60 -42.90 -6.27
CA LEU A 6 5.79 -41.68 -6.26
C LEU A 6 6.54 -40.60 -7.05
N SER A 7 6.38 -40.64 -8.37
CA SER A 7 6.89 -39.62 -9.29
C SER A 7 6.13 -38.31 -9.05
N LEU A 8 6.61 -37.46 -8.13
CA LEU A 8 6.08 -36.11 -7.96
C LEU A 8 6.36 -35.31 -9.25
N PRO A 9 5.33 -34.84 -9.98
CA PRO A 9 5.55 -33.93 -11.09
C PRO A 9 5.94 -32.57 -10.49
N LEU A 10 7.24 -32.31 -10.38
CA LEU A 10 7.75 -30.97 -10.15
C LEU A 10 7.35 -30.11 -11.35
N ARG A 11 6.18 -29.47 -11.30
CA ARG A 11 5.71 -28.53 -12.33
C ARG A 11 6.58 -27.27 -12.24
N PRO A 12 7.48 -27.01 -13.21
CA PRO A 12 8.25 -25.79 -13.18
C PRO A 12 7.28 -24.62 -13.39
N ARG A 13 7.10 -23.82 -12.34
CA ARG A 13 6.30 -22.59 -12.36
C ARG A 13 7.09 -21.53 -13.13
N THR A 14 7.11 -21.67 -14.45
CA THR A 14 7.72 -20.67 -15.33
C THR A 14 6.87 -19.40 -15.27
N THR A 15 7.35 -18.41 -14.54
CA THR A 15 6.80 -17.06 -14.48
C THR A 15 7.19 -16.28 -15.74
N ARG A 16 6.79 -16.76 -16.92
CA ARG A 16 6.67 -15.87 -18.08
C ARG A 16 5.26 -15.28 -18.03
N MET A 17 5.19 -13.96 -17.85
CA MET A 17 3.96 -13.20 -17.99
C MET A 17 3.48 -13.36 -19.43
N ARG A 18 2.67 -14.40 -19.70
CA ARG A 18 2.10 -14.61 -21.02
C ARG A 18 0.97 -13.59 -21.15
N LEU A 19 1.01 -12.76 -22.20
CA LEU A 19 -0.10 -11.85 -22.55
C LEU A 19 -1.32 -12.63 -23.08
N ASN A 20 -1.14 -13.91 -23.46
CA ASN A 20 -2.18 -14.83 -23.92
C ASN A 20 -3.48 -14.82 -23.09
N PRO A 21 -3.45 -14.91 -21.75
CA PRO A 21 -4.65 -14.82 -20.92
C PRO A 21 -5.44 -13.50 -21.08
N LEU A 22 -4.78 -12.36 -21.29
CA LEU A 22 -5.44 -11.04 -21.39
C LEU A 22 -6.30 -10.90 -22.67
N PHE A 23 -5.89 -11.55 -23.76
CA PHE A 23 -6.59 -11.51 -25.05
C PHE A 23 -7.12 -12.89 -25.48
N SER A 24 -7.36 -13.77 -24.52
CA SER A 24 -7.78 -15.16 -24.75
C SER A 24 -9.20 -15.31 -25.33
N SER A 25 -10.03 -14.28 -25.22
CA SER A 25 -11.41 -14.21 -25.70
C SER A 25 -11.76 -12.77 -26.09
N PRO A 26 -12.67 -12.53 -27.04
CA PRO A 26 -13.16 -11.18 -27.37
C PRO A 26 -13.64 -10.40 -26.14
N THR A 27 -14.29 -11.08 -25.17
CA THR A 27 -14.73 -10.47 -23.91
C THR A 27 -13.54 -10.05 -23.03
N ASN A 28 -12.52 -10.89 -22.91
CA ASN A 28 -11.31 -10.56 -22.13
C ASN A 28 -10.52 -9.43 -22.77
N GLY A 29 -10.46 -9.39 -24.11
CA GLY A 29 -9.86 -8.28 -24.85
C GLY A 29 -10.61 -6.97 -24.63
N ALA A 30 -11.95 -6.99 -24.70
CA ALA A 30 -12.78 -5.81 -24.44
C ALA A 30 -12.59 -5.28 -23.00
N ILE A 31 -12.63 -6.17 -21.99
CA ILE A 31 -12.40 -5.79 -20.58
C ILE A 31 -11.01 -5.19 -20.41
N THR A 32 -9.99 -5.80 -21.01
CA THR A 32 -8.60 -5.30 -20.93
C THR A 32 -8.49 -3.90 -21.54
N LEU A 33 -9.09 -3.66 -22.71
CA LEU A 33 -9.08 -2.33 -23.36
C LEU A 33 -9.83 -1.29 -22.53
N VAL A 34 -10.99 -1.64 -21.96
CA VAL A 34 -11.75 -0.74 -21.07
C VAL A 34 -10.94 -0.38 -19.83
N LEU A 35 -10.29 -1.35 -19.18
CA LEU A 35 -9.46 -1.10 -18.01
C LEU A 35 -8.26 -0.21 -18.34
N ILE A 36 -7.57 -0.46 -19.46
CA ILE A 36 -6.47 0.41 -19.92
C ILE A 36 -6.99 1.82 -20.19
N GLY A 37 -8.11 1.95 -20.90
CA GLY A 37 -8.74 3.25 -21.17
C GLY A 37 -9.08 4.01 -19.88
N MET A 38 -9.63 3.32 -18.88
CA MET A 38 -9.95 3.90 -17.58
C MET A 38 -8.69 4.31 -16.81
N ILE A 39 -7.64 3.49 -16.82
CA ILE A 39 -6.35 3.82 -16.20
C ILE A 39 -5.75 5.07 -16.84
N LEU A 40 -5.79 5.20 -18.16
CA LEU A 40 -5.28 6.39 -18.84
C LEU A 40 -6.14 7.62 -18.56
N TRP A 41 -7.47 7.46 -18.55
CA TRP A 41 -8.41 8.56 -18.32
C TRP A 41 -8.32 9.12 -16.90
N ILE A 42 -8.17 8.26 -15.88
CA ILE A 42 -8.00 8.69 -14.48
C ILE A 42 -6.55 9.03 -14.17
N GLY A 43 -5.60 8.29 -14.72
CA GLY A 43 -4.18 8.46 -14.47
C GLY A 43 -3.65 9.80 -14.94
N ARG A 44 -4.19 10.34 -16.04
CA ARG A 44 -3.78 11.66 -16.54
C ARG A 44 -4.06 12.81 -15.57
N PRO A 45 -5.31 13.07 -15.14
CA PRO A 45 -5.59 14.16 -14.19
C PRO A 45 -4.90 13.93 -12.83
N VAL A 46 -4.72 12.68 -12.40
CA VAL A 46 -3.96 12.38 -11.18
C VAL A 46 -2.48 12.73 -11.33
N LEU A 47 -1.87 12.47 -12.48
CA LEU A 47 -0.48 12.83 -12.75
C LEU A 47 -0.30 14.34 -12.85
N ASP A 48 -1.20 15.01 -13.56
CA ASP A 48 -1.22 16.46 -13.70
C ASP A 48 -1.30 17.09 -12.29
N TRP A 49 -2.28 16.69 -11.48
CA TRP A 49 -2.44 17.17 -10.10
C TRP A 49 -1.27 16.80 -9.16
N ALA A 50 -0.84 15.54 -9.14
CA ALA A 50 0.10 15.06 -8.13
C ALA A 50 1.57 15.40 -8.43
N VAL A 51 1.92 15.65 -9.69
CA VAL A 51 3.32 15.77 -10.11
C VAL A 51 3.56 17.02 -10.95
N LEU A 52 2.79 17.22 -12.03
CA LEU A 52 3.09 18.27 -13.01
C LEU A 52 2.73 19.67 -12.49
N ASP A 53 1.54 19.81 -11.90
CA ASP A 53 1.01 21.06 -11.35
C ASP A 53 1.28 21.18 -9.83
N ALA A 54 2.08 20.26 -9.27
CA ALA A 54 2.32 20.17 -7.83
C ALA A 54 3.33 21.21 -7.33
N VAL A 55 3.10 21.71 -6.11
CA VAL A 55 4.00 22.63 -5.40
C VAL A 55 4.99 21.83 -4.57
N TRP A 56 6.21 21.70 -5.08
CA TRP A 56 7.29 20.92 -4.45
C TRP A 56 8.00 21.67 -3.33
N VAL A 57 8.21 22.98 -3.51
CA VAL A 57 8.85 23.87 -2.53
C VAL A 57 8.12 25.21 -2.60
N GLY A 58 7.75 25.78 -1.45
CA GLY A 58 7.01 27.03 -1.40
C GLY A 58 6.43 27.30 -0.02
N THR A 59 5.71 28.41 0.07
CA THR A 59 4.96 28.86 1.24
C THR A 59 3.53 28.33 1.23
N ALA A 60 2.78 28.61 2.30
CA ALA A 60 1.35 28.31 2.34
C ALA A 60 0.55 29.04 1.25
N ASP A 61 0.98 30.25 0.88
CA ASP A 61 0.32 31.06 -0.15
C ASP A 61 0.54 30.45 -1.55
N ASP A 62 1.74 29.93 -1.82
CA ASP A 62 2.04 29.23 -3.08
C ASP A 62 1.16 27.99 -3.24
N CYS A 63 0.86 27.29 -2.14
CA CYS A 63 -0.07 26.15 -2.16
C CYS A 63 -1.54 26.54 -2.18
N ALA A 64 -1.90 27.79 -1.86
CA ALA A 64 -3.26 28.31 -1.89
C ALA A 64 -3.61 29.02 -3.21
N ALA A 65 -2.64 29.11 -4.14
CA ALA A 65 -2.85 29.70 -5.45
C ALA A 65 -3.95 28.97 -6.24
N SER A 66 -4.53 29.67 -7.22
CA SER A 66 -5.47 29.05 -8.16
C SER A 66 -4.71 28.15 -9.13
N ASP A 67 -5.34 27.05 -9.55
CA ASP A 67 -4.79 26.07 -10.51
C ASP A 67 -3.52 25.32 -10.05
N THR A 68 -3.18 25.36 -8.75
CA THR A 68 -2.13 24.50 -8.18
C THR A 68 -2.64 23.11 -7.80
N GLY A 69 -1.80 22.11 -8.05
CA GLY A 69 -2.02 20.70 -7.74
C GLY A 69 -1.70 20.35 -6.29
N ALA A 70 -1.11 19.17 -6.07
CA ALA A 70 -0.74 18.69 -4.75
C ALA A 70 0.36 19.58 -4.11
N CYS A 71 0.19 19.94 -2.84
CA CYS A 71 1.19 20.70 -2.09
C CYS A 71 2.13 19.75 -1.33
N TRP A 72 3.22 19.34 -2.00
CA TRP A 72 4.25 18.50 -1.36
C TRP A 72 5.05 19.26 -0.30
N ALA A 73 5.17 20.59 -0.43
CA ALA A 73 5.77 21.44 0.60
C ALA A 73 5.05 21.26 1.97
N PHE A 74 3.72 21.26 1.99
CA PHE A 74 2.93 21.02 3.19
C PHE A 74 3.09 19.58 3.71
N VAL A 75 3.04 18.60 2.80
CA VAL A 75 3.18 17.19 3.18
C VAL A 75 4.54 16.96 3.84
N GLY A 76 5.63 17.52 3.30
CA GLY A 76 6.96 17.43 3.91
C GLY A 76 7.01 18.02 5.32
N GLU A 77 6.49 19.23 5.50
CA GLU A 77 6.48 19.93 6.80
C GLU A 77 5.59 19.25 7.85
N LYS A 78 4.47 18.65 7.43
CA LYS A 78 3.47 18.04 8.33
C LYS A 78 3.49 16.52 8.32
N LEU A 79 4.45 15.88 7.64
CA LEU A 79 4.52 14.42 7.54
C LEU A 79 4.53 13.75 8.91
N ARG A 80 5.31 14.31 9.85
CA ARG A 80 5.39 13.81 11.23
C ARG A 80 4.02 13.83 11.92
N PHE A 81 3.25 14.90 11.72
CA PHE A 81 1.92 15.02 12.30
C PHE A 81 0.91 14.11 11.59
N ILE A 82 1.00 13.95 10.26
CA ILE A 82 0.13 13.02 9.51
C ILE A 82 0.34 11.57 9.96
N LEU A 83 1.59 11.16 10.18
CA LEU A 83 1.93 9.79 10.55
C LEU A 83 1.69 9.49 12.04
N PHE A 84 1.99 10.45 12.92
CA PHE A 84 1.99 10.21 14.37
C PHE A 84 0.92 10.99 15.13
N ALA A 85 0.16 11.87 14.48
CA ALA A 85 -0.79 12.76 15.14
C ALA A 85 -0.15 13.48 16.34
N PHE A 86 -0.85 13.49 17.48
CA PHE A 86 -0.38 14.09 18.74
C PHE A 86 0.45 13.12 19.60
N PHE A 87 1.03 12.06 19.04
CA PHE A 87 1.80 11.09 19.82
C PHE A 87 3.09 11.72 20.39
N PRO A 88 3.38 11.53 21.69
CA PRO A 88 4.53 12.14 22.34
C PRO A 88 5.83 11.65 21.69
N GLN A 89 6.80 12.56 21.53
CA GLN A 89 7.92 12.40 20.61
C GLN A 89 8.83 11.21 20.96
N ASP A 90 8.99 10.94 22.25
CA ASP A 90 9.74 9.82 22.80
C ASP A 90 9.13 8.45 22.49
N LEU A 91 7.81 8.38 22.30
CA LEU A 91 7.10 7.13 22.04
C LEU A 91 6.78 6.91 20.54
N GLN A 92 7.07 7.88 19.65
CA GLN A 92 6.74 7.82 18.21
C GLN A 92 7.28 6.58 17.49
N TRP A 93 8.28 5.90 18.03
CA TRP A 93 8.78 4.62 17.51
C TRP A 93 7.67 3.55 17.42
N ARG A 94 6.66 3.59 18.30
CA ARG A 94 5.54 2.62 18.34
C ARG A 94 4.65 2.73 17.10
N PRO A 95 4.05 3.89 16.79
CA PRO A 95 3.32 4.07 15.54
C PRO A 95 4.24 4.00 14.31
N ALA A 96 5.52 4.39 14.39
CA ALA A 96 6.45 4.24 13.27
C ALA A 96 6.64 2.77 12.86
N ILE A 97 6.88 1.88 13.82
CA ILE A 97 6.99 0.43 13.56
C ILE A 97 5.66 -0.11 13.00
N ALA A 98 4.53 0.30 13.57
CA ALA A 98 3.20 -0.10 13.10
C ALA A 98 2.97 0.32 11.64
N THR A 99 3.27 1.57 11.28
CA THR A 99 3.17 2.09 9.91
C THR A 99 4.06 1.31 8.96
N VAL A 100 5.34 1.08 9.30
CA VAL A 100 6.25 0.30 8.46
C VAL A 100 5.75 -1.13 8.28
N ALA A 101 5.26 -1.78 9.34
CA ALA A 101 4.70 -3.13 9.25
C ALA A 101 3.49 -3.20 8.30
N VAL A 102 2.56 -2.24 8.39
CA VAL A 102 1.39 -2.16 7.50
C VAL A 102 1.81 -1.88 6.06
N LEU A 103 2.78 -1.00 5.83
CA LEU A 103 3.31 -0.72 4.48
C LEU A 103 3.98 -1.96 3.86
N LEU A 104 4.77 -2.70 4.63
CA LEU A 104 5.35 -3.96 4.17
C LEU A 104 4.28 -5.02 3.87
N LEU A 105 3.24 -5.09 4.69
CA LEU A 105 2.11 -5.99 4.45
C LEU A 105 1.33 -5.60 3.20
N LEU A 106 1.12 -4.31 2.96
CA LEU A 106 0.53 -3.79 1.73
C LEU A 106 1.38 -4.15 0.51
N ALA A 107 2.70 -3.94 0.56
CA ALA A 107 3.62 -4.32 -0.52
C ALA A 107 3.58 -5.82 -0.79
N CYS A 108 3.58 -6.66 0.25
CA CYS A 108 3.39 -8.11 0.14
C CYS A 108 2.02 -8.47 -0.47
N SER A 109 0.96 -7.75 -0.09
CA SER A 109 -0.39 -7.97 -0.60
C SER A 109 -0.55 -7.51 -2.05
N ALA A 110 0.20 -6.52 -2.51
CA ALA A 110 0.21 -6.09 -3.91
C ALA A 110 0.84 -7.14 -4.85
N MET A 111 1.66 -8.05 -4.31
CA MET A 111 2.30 -9.12 -5.08
C MET A 111 1.40 -10.37 -5.15
N PRO A 112 0.93 -10.79 -6.35
CA PRO A 112 0.05 -11.95 -6.50
C PRO A 112 0.65 -13.27 -5.99
N ARG A 113 1.97 -13.33 -5.80
CA ARG A 113 2.68 -14.48 -5.24
C ARG A 113 2.21 -14.84 -3.82
N PHE A 114 1.78 -13.85 -3.03
CA PHE A 114 1.39 -14.05 -1.63
C PHE A 114 -0.13 -14.21 -1.42
N TRP A 115 -0.92 -14.17 -2.50
CA TRP A 115 -2.38 -14.30 -2.44
C TRP A 115 -2.80 -15.71 -2.04
N SER A 116 -3.04 -15.88 -0.75
CA SER A 116 -3.54 -17.11 -0.14
C SER A 116 -4.49 -16.78 1.00
N ARG A 117 -5.32 -17.73 1.43
CA ARG A 117 -6.18 -17.54 2.62
C ARG A 117 -5.39 -17.17 3.88
N ARG A 118 -4.10 -17.52 3.95
CA ARG A 118 -3.19 -17.14 5.04
C ARG A 118 -2.98 -15.62 5.11
N LEU A 119 -3.03 -14.91 3.98
CA LEU A 119 -2.86 -13.46 3.93
C LEU A 119 -3.91 -12.74 4.78
N ILE A 120 -5.15 -13.23 4.80
CA ILE A 120 -6.21 -12.69 5.66
C ILE A 120 -5.83 -12.82 7.14
N GLY A 121 -5.32 -14.00 7.54
CA GLY A 121 -4.84 -14.22 8.91
C GLY A 121 -3.66 -13.31 9.27
N VAL A 122 -2.72 -13.11 8.34
CA VAL A 122 -1.59 -12.18 8.52
C VAL A 122 -2.08 -10.75 8.67
N TRP A 123 -3.08 -10.32 7.90
CA TRP A 123 -3.71 -9.00 8.05
C TRP A 123 -4.33 -8.80 9.43
N ILE A 124 -5.15 -9.75 9.88
CA ILE A 124 -5.78 -9.67 11.20
C ILE A 124 -4.71 -9.64 12.29
N ALA A 125 -3.69 -10.50 12.19
CA ALA A 125 -2.60 -10.55 13.18
C ALA A 125 -1.78 -9.26 13.20
N ALA A 126 -1.40 -8.73 12.03
CA ALA A 126 -0.60 -7.51 11.92
C ALA A 126 -1.37 -6.27 12.42
N LEU A 127 -2.65 -6.13 12.07
CA LEU A 127 -3.48 -5.03 12.56
C LEU A 127 -3.70 -5.13 14.07
N THR A 128 -3.96 -6.33 14.59
CA THR A 128 -4.08 -6.54 16.04
C THR A 128 -2.77 -6.19 16.75
N ALA A 129 -1.63 -6.65 16.24
CA ALA A 129 -0.32 -6.34 16.79
C ALA A 129 -0.01 -4.84 16.76
N ALA A 130 -0.35 -4.16 15.66
CA ALA A 130 -0.21 -2.70 15.54
C ALA A 130 -1.06 -1.97 16.58
N CYS A 131 -2.34 -2.34 16.74
CA CYS A 131 -3.22 -1.75 17.74
C CYS A 131 -2.71 -1.98 19.17
N LEU A 132 -2.21 -3.18 19.48
CA LEU A 132 -1.63 -3.50 20.80
C LEU A 132 -0.33 -2.72 21.07
N LEU A 133 0.50 -2.53 20.04
CA LEU A 133 1.72 -1.75 20.14
C LEU A 133 1.43 -0.27 20.35
N VAL A 134 0.43 0.30 19.67
CA VAL A 134 0.08 1.73 19.79
C VAL A 134 -0.73 2.03 21.05
N SER A 135 -1.55 1.09 21.55
CA SER A 135 -2.34 1.29 22.77
C SER A 135 -1.49 1.41 24.05
N GLY A 136 -0.37 0.67 24.10
CA GLY A 136 0.57 0.69 25.24
C GLY A 136 0.29 -0.38 26.26
N VAL A 137 -0.64 -1.29 25.94
CA VAL A 137 -0.92 -2.49 26.73
C VAL A 137 0.31 -3.41 26.77
N VAL A 138 0.99 -3.56 25.63
CA VAL A 138 2.17 -4.44 25.52
C VAL A 138 3.47 -3.69 25.78
N ALA A 139 3.51 -2.39 25.46
CA ALA A 139 4.66 -1.52 25.67
C ALA A 139 4.22 -0.25 26.42
N PRO A 140 4.21 -0.25 27.76
CA PRO A 140 3.87 0.92 28.56
C PRO A 140 4.77 2.12 28.23
N PRO A 141 4.31 3.38 28.40
CA PRO A 141 3.05 3.78 29.03
C PRO A 141 1.85 3.76 28.08
N ILE A 142 0.65 3.70 28.67
CA ILE A 142 -0.62 3.92 27.96
C ILE A 142 -0.74 5.42 27.69
N VAL A 143 -0.97 5.79 26.43
CA VAL A 143 -1.14 7.19 26.02
C VAL A 143 -2.63 7.55 26.13
N SER A 144 -2.94 8.67 26.78
CA SER A 144 -4.31 9.16 26.90
C SER A 144 -4.87 9.55 25.53
N THR A 145 -6.01 8.95 25.14
CA THR A 145 -6.74 9.32 23.91
C THR A 145 -7.62 10.55 24.08
N ASN A 146 -7.79 11.03 25.31
CA ASN A 146 -8.46 12.29 25.62
C ASN A 146 -7.40 13.33 25.97
N HIS A 147 -7.26 14.32 25.10
CA HIS A 147 -6.70 15.62 25.44
C HIS A 147 -7.86 16.60 25.61
#